data_AF-A0A318IER5-F1
#
_entry.id   AF-A0A318IER5-F1
#
_cell.length_a   1.000
_cell.length_b   1.000
_cell.length_c   1.000
_cell.angle_alpha   90.00
_cell.angle_beta   90.00
_cell.angle_gamma   90.00
#
_symmetry.space_group_name_H-M   'P 1'
#
loop_
_entity.id
_entity.type
_entity.pdbx_description
1 polymer ?
#
loop_
_entity_poly.entity_id
_entity_poly.type
_entity_poly.pdbx_seq_one_letter_code
_entity_poly.pdbx_strand_id
1 'polypeptide(L)'
;MGAISKYLKTKLKLTVNREKSGVRKPVQFTILGFGLVPTYIKGEKGKYQLVVSEKAWKSLKMRVKTITAKTKPMSFDERVAKINEIQRGWLNYFRGTSIHGKLRDLDGWLRNRLRYCIWTDWKKSERKRKNLIRLGVDQDHAYAWSRTRKGGWAVAQSPILNSTITLKRLQQRGYQAMLRLYMELNPSWVTNRRIRDPYVRWCERRTPSVNGGAVYSIVHSVFISFFSLIPLSDY
;
A
#
# COMPACT_ATOMS: atom_id res chain seq x y z
N MET A 1 -7.10 39.25 -8.67
CA MET A 1 -5.64 39.10 -8.48
C MET A 1 -4.87 40.43 -8.36
N GLY A 2 -5.40 41.57 -8.86
CA GLY A 2 -4.67 42.85 -8.90
C GLY A 2 -4.36 43.46 -7.54
N ALA A 3 -5.33 43.53 -6.62
CA ALA A 3 -5.17 44.21 -5.33
C ALA A 3 -4.09 43.58 -4.44
N ILE A 4 -4.15 42.26 -4.23
CA ILE A 4 -3.16 41.54 -3.42
C ILE A 4 -1.77 41.60 -4.07
N SER A 5 -1.69 41.40 -5.39
CA SER A 5 -0.41 41.49 -6.11
C SER A 5 0.20 42.89 -6.05
N LYS A 6 -0.63 43.96 -6.01
CA LYS A 6 -0.17 45.35 -5.86
C LYS A 6 0.35 45.58 -4.45
N TYR A 7 -0.38 45.15 -3.42
CA TYR A 7 0.04 45.27 -2.02
C TYR A 7 1.39 44.58 -1.74
N LEU A 8 1.57 43.34 -2.21
CA LEU A 8 2.83 42.59 -2.05
C LEU A 8 4.03 43.33 -2.66
N LYS A 9 3.83 43.98 -3.82
CA LYS A 9 4.89 44.72 -4.51
C LYS A 9 5.17 46.08 -3.88
N THR A 10 4.13 46.82 -3.49
CA THR A 10 4.30 48.22 -3.04
C THR A 10 4.67 48.34 -1.57
N LYS A 11 4.03 47.55 -0.69
CA LYS A 11 4.26 47.63 0.77
C LYS A 11 5.36 46.68 1.21
N LEU A 12 5.32 45.43 0.77
CA LEU A 12 6.25 44.38 1.20
C LEU A 12 7.48 44.24 0.28
N LYS A 13 7.49 44.93 -0.87
CA LYS A 13 8.58 44.90 -1.86
C LYS A 13 8.93 43.48 -2.35
N LEU A 14 7.94 42.57 -2.40
CA LEU A 14 8.11 41.19 -2.85
C LEU A 14 7.72 41.00 -4.33
N THR A 15 8.50 40.20 -5.05
CA THR A 15 8.20 39.82 -6.43
C THR A 15 7.28 38.59 -6.48
N VAL A 16 6.25 38.64 -7.34
CA VAL A 16 5.28 37.54 -7.51
C VAL A 16 5.67 36.69 -8.71
N ASN A 17 5.89 35.39 -8.49
CA ASN A 17 6.11 34.45 -9.58
C ASN A 17 4.77 34.16 -10.30
N ARG A 18 4.64 34.67 -11.54
CA ARG A 18 3.42 34.55 -12.36
C ARG A 18 3.19 33.16 -12.94
N GLU A 19 4.23 32.34 -13.09
CA GLU A 19 4.09 30.96 -13.57
C GLU A 19 3.38 30.09 -12.53
N LYS A 20 3.78 30.26 -11.26
CA LYS A 20 3.21 29.52 -10.11
C LYS A 20 1.88 30.11 -9.63
N SER A 21 1.70 31.42 -9.78
CA SER A 21 0.55 32.14 -9.20
C SER A 21 -0.48 32.48 -10.28
N GLY A 22 -1.69 31.96 -10.15
CA GLY A 22 -2.78 32.28 -11.09
C GLY A 22 -4.12 31.74 -10.61
N VAL A 23 -5.20 32.27 -11.20
CA VAL A 23 -6.55 31.73 -10.98
C VAL A 23 -6.67 30.47 -11.84
N ARG A 24 -6.81 29.32 -11.20
CA ARG A 24 -6.91 28.00 -11.85
C ARG A 24 -8.08 27.23 -11.27
N LYS A 25 -8.60 26.27 -12.04
CA LYS A 25 -9.59 25.33 -11.52
C LYS A 25 -8.97 24.49 -10.39
N PRO A 26 -9.70 24.18 -9.30
CA PRO A 26 -9.16 23.39 -8.18
C PRO A 26 -8.50 22.07 -8.60
N VAL A 27 -9.02 21.44 -9.65
CA VAL A 27 -8.53 20.15 -10.19
C VAL A 27 -7.14 20.26 -10.81
N GLN A 28 -6.78 21.43 -11.32
CA GLN A 28 -5.49 21.69 -11.96
C GLN A 28 -4.47 22.27 -10.97
N PHE A 29 -4.86 22.42 -9.71
CA PHE A 29 -4.04 23.07 -8.69
C PHE A 29 -3.56 22.06 -7.66
N THR A 30 -2.31 22.24 -7.22
CA THR A 30 -1.73 21.44 -6.15
C THR A 30 -1.16 22.35 -5.08
N ILE A 31 -1.43 22.03 -3.81
CA ILE A 31 -1.04 22.81 -2.64
C ILE A 31 -0.33 21.89 -1.68
N LEU A 32 0.91 22.18 -1.32
CA LEU A 32 1.66 21.43 -0.29
C LEU A 32 1.68 19.91 -0.49
N GLY A 33 1.64 19.46 -1.75
CA GLY A 33 1.61 18.05 -2.11
C GLY A 33 0.22 17.41 -2.16
N PHE A 34 -0.85 18.15 -1.87
CA PHE A 34 -2.24 17.76 -2.07
C PHE A 34 -2.76 18.27 -3.42
N GLY A 35 -3.71 17.54 -4.00
CA GLY A 35 -4.52 17.94 -5.13
C GLY A 35 -6.01 17.74 -4.80
N LEU A 36 -6.87 18.38 -5.58
CA LEU A 36 -8.31 18.32 -5.39
C LEU A 36 -8.93 17.60 -6.58
N VAL A 37 -9.78 16.61 -6.32
CA VAL A 37 -10.51 15.87 -7.37
C VAL A 37 -12.00 15.98 -7.06
N PRO A 38 -12.88 16.21 -8.04
CA PRO A 38 -14.32 16.23 -7.77
C PRO A 38 -14.78 14.87 -7.24
N THR A 39 -15.72 14.89 -6.31
CA THR A 39 -16.32 13.67 -5.77
C THR A 39 -17.20 13.01 -6.84
N TYR A 40 -17.02 11.70 -7.08
CA TYR A 40 -17.78 10.96 -8.10
C TYR A 40 -19.15 10.45 -7.58
N ILE A 41 -19.86 11.24 -6.78
CA ILE A 41 -21.20 10.89 -6.30
C ILE A 41 -22.23 11.51 -7.23
N LYS A 42 -23.07 10.67 -7.85
CA LYS A 42 -24.11 11.10 -8.78
C LYS A 42 -25.09 12.03 -8.04
N GLY A 43 -25.18 13.29 -8.50
CA GLY A 43 -26.05 14.31 -7.90
C GLY A 43 -25.32 15.33 -7.01
N GLU A 44 -24.08 15.07 -6.57
CA GLU A 44 -23.29 16.04 -5.81
C GLU A 44 -22.41 16.87 -6.74
N LYS A 45 -22.80 18.13 -6.99
CA LYS A 45 -21.97 19.10 -7.72
C LYS A 45 -21.24 20.01 -6.72
N GLY A 46 -19.96 20.30 -6.99
CA GLY A 46 -19.17 21.26 -6.21
C GLY A 46 -18.45 20.71 -4.98
N LYS A 47 -18.58 19.42 -4.66
CA LYS A 47 -17.77 18.77 -3.61
C LYS A 47 -16.47 18.20 -4.19
N TYR A 48 -15.37 18.42 -3.48
CA TYR A 48 -14.03 17.96 -3.85
C TYR A 48 -13.43 17.08 -2.75
N GLN A 49 -12.75 16.01 -3.15
CA GLN A 49 -11.94 15.16 -2.29
C GLN A 49 -10.46 15.55 -2.36
N LEU A 50 -9.78 15.45 -1.21
CA LEU A 50 -8.33 15.60 -1.12
C LEU A 50 -7.63 14.34 -1.62
N VAL A 51 -6.71 14.52 -2.54
CA VAL A 51 -5.90 13.46 -3.14
C VAL A 51 -4.43 13.84 -3.04
N VAL A 52 -3.54 12.86 -2.95
CA VAL A 52 -2.10 13.11 -3.00
C VAL A 52 -1.67 13.48 -4.42
N SER A 53 -0.90 14.56 -4.54
CA SER A 53 -0.33 15.00 -5.81
C SER A 53 0.59 13.95 -6.43
N GLU A 54 0.66 13.94 -7.75
CA GLU A 54 1.49 12.97 -8.47
C GLU A 54 2.98 13.10 -8.10
N LYS A 55 3.46 14.33 -7.87
CA LYS A 55 4.85 14.60 -7.44
C LYS A 55 5.15 13.99 -6.07
N ALA A 56 4.26 14.17 -5.10
CA ALA A 56 4.44 13.57 -3.77
C ALA A 56 4.41 12.04 -3.82
N TRP A 57 3.52 11.47 -4.64
CA TRP A 57 3.43 10.03 -4.86
C TRP A 57 4.69 9.44 -5.52
N LYS A 58 5.20 10.10 -6.57
CA LYS A 58 6.47 9.72 -7.22
C LYS A 58 7.64 9.79 -6.24
N SER A 59 7.68 10.84 -5.41
CA SER A 59 8.71 10.98 -4.37
C SER A 59 8.69 9.82 -3.37
N LEU A 60 7.51 9.44 -2.85
CA LEU A 60 7.37 8.27 -1.98
C LEU A 60 7.88 7.00 -2.65
N LYS A 61 7.41 6.71 -3.87
CA LYS A 61 7.83 5.54 -4.64
C LYS A 61 9.34 5.50 -4.83
N MET A 62 9.96 6.64 -5.12
CA MET A 62 11.41 6.73 -5.28
C MET A 62 12.16 6.50 -3.98
N ARG A 63 11.72 7.08 -2.85
CA ARG A 63 12.34 6.85 -1.53
C ARG A 63 12.30 5.37 -1.15
N VAL A 64 11.14 4.75 -1.29
CA VAL A 64 10.97 3.30 -1.08
C VAL A 64 11.85 2.51 -2.05
N LYS A 65 11.91 2.93 -3.33
CA LYS A 65 12.72 2.27 -4.35
C LYS A 65 14.21 2.23 -3.97
N THR A 66 14.72 3.34 -3.45
CA THR A 66 16.11 3.52 -3.03
C THR A 66 16.46 2.66 -1.82
N ILE A 67 15.55 2.55 -0.85
CA ILE A 67 15.76 1.69 0.32
C ILE A 67 15.72 0.22 -0.07
N THR A 68 14.77 -0.20 -0.89
CA THR A 68 14.67 -1.61 -1.31
C THR A 68 15.52 -1.92 -2.55
N ALA A 69 16.60 -1.19 -2.77
CA ALA A 69 17.58 -1.50 -3.81
C ALA A 69 18.41 -2.73 -3.40
N LYS A 70 18.46 -3.75 -4.27
CA LYS A 70 19.19 -5.00 -4.01
C LYS A 70 20.70 -4.82 -3.83
N THR A 71 21.26 -3.77 -4.42
CA THR A 71 22.70 -3.44 -4.37
C THR A 71 23.10 -2.75 -3.09
N LYS A 72 22.13 -2.28 -2.29
CA LYS A 72 22.40 -1.55 -1.05
C LYS A 72 22.82 -2.54 0.04
N PRO A 73 24.01 -2.39 0.66
CA PRO A 73 24.45 -3.23 1.77
C PRO A 73 23.66 -2.83 3.01
N MET A 74 22.57 -3.54 3.28
CA MET A 74 21.71 -3.31 4.43
C MET A 74 21.01 -4.62 4.76
N SER A 75 20.98 -4.96 6.05
CA SER A 75 20.27 -6.14 6.52
C SER A 75 18.77 -6.05 6.23
N PHE A 76 18.09 -7.19 6.31
CA PHE A 76 16.64 -7.22 6.09
C PHE A 76 15.89 -6.39 7.15
N ASP A 77 16.27 -6.53 8.42
CA ASP A 77 15.57 -5.89 9.54
C ASP A 77 15.74 -4.37 9.52
N GLU A 78 16.96 -3.87 9.25
CA GLU A 78 17.21 -2.43 9.05
C GLU A 78 16.40 -1.86 7.88
N ARG A 79 16.25 -2.65 6.80
CA ARG A 79 15.48 -2.24 5.62
C ARG A 79 14.01 -2.11 5.96
N VAL A 80 13.45 -3.07 6.70
CA VAL A 80 12.07 -3.03 7.19
C VAL A 80 11.85 -1.84 8.13
N ALA A 81 12.76 -1.60 9.08
CA ALA A 81 12.67 -0.46 9.99
C ALA A 81 12.58 0.88 9.24
N LYS A 82 13.48 1.11 8.26
CA LYS A 82 13.48 2.34 7.44
C LYS A 82 12.23 2.48 6.57
N ILE A 83 11.71 1.37 6.05
CA ILE A 83 10.44 1.38 5.31
C ILE A 83 9.30 1.82 6.24
N ASN A 84 9.20 1.22 7.42
CA ASN A 84 8.14 1.52 8.38
C ASN A 84 8.19 2.99 8.82
N GLU A 85 9.38 3.55 9.07
CA GLU A 85 9.57 4.96 9.41
C GLU A 85 9.04 5.90 8.32
N ILE A 86 9.42 5.65 7.06
CA ILE A 86 8.95 6.46 5.92
C ILE A 86 7.44 6.32 5.75
N GLN A 87 6.91 5.10 5.87
CA GLN A 87 5.48 4.86 5.72
C GLN A 87 4.69 5.63 6.79
N ARG A 88 5.10 5.54 8.06
CA ARG A 88 4.43 6.23 9.18
C ARG A 88 4.44 7.75 8.99
N GLY A 89 5.62 8.33 8.76
CA GLY A 89 5.74 9.78 8.58
C GLY A 89 4.93 10.29 7.38
N TRP A 90 4.97 9.56 6.27
CA TRP A 90 4.25 9.96 5.06
C TRP A 90 2.73 9.82 5.20
N LEU A 91 2.24 8.75 5.83
CA LEU A 91 0.81 8.54 6.07
C LEU A 91 0.25 9.54 7.07
N ASN A 92 1.01 9.90 8.10
CA ASN A 92 0.61 10.94 9.06
C ASN A 92 0.44 12.29 8.37
N TYR A 93 1.34 12.65 7.45
CA TYR A 93 1.23 13.90 6.70
C TYR A 93 0.04 13.91 5.74
N PHE A 94 -0.19 12.82 5.00
CA PHE A 94 -1.28 12.71 4.03
C PHE A 94 -2.58 12.09 4.61
N ARG A 95 -2.80 12.26 5.92
CA ARG A 95 -4.01 11.77 6.61
C ARG A 95 -5.28 12.36 5.98
N GLY A 96 -6.36 11.58 5.92
CA GLY A 96 -7.64 12.01 5.36
C GLY A 96 -7.72 12.08 3.82
N THR A 97 -6.66 11.70 3.09
CA THR A 97 -6.68 11.68 1.62
C THR A 97 -7.24 10.37 1.06
N SER A 98 -7.96 10.44 -0.07
CA SER A 98 -8.50 9.24 -0.74
C SER A 98 -7.39 8.55 -1.55
N ILE A 99 -6.68 7.59 -0.93
CA ILE A 99 -5.54 6.88 -1.55
C ILE A 99 -5.54 5.35 -1.36
N HIS A 100 -6.64 4.78 -0.86
CA HIS A 100 -6.75 3.37 -0.51
C HIS A 100 -6.29 2.41 -1.64
N GLY A 101 -6.83 2.55 -2.85
CA GLY A 101 -6.46 1.71 -3.99
C GLY A 101 -4.97 1.82 -4.35
N LYS A 102 -4.43 3.04 -4.38
CA LYS A 102 -3.01 3.30 -4.69
C LYS A 102 -2.07 2.66 -3.65
N LEU A 103 -2.45 2.68 -2.38
CA LEU A 103 -1.68 2.06 -1.29
C LEU A 103 -1.66 0.53 -1.41
N ARG A 104 -2.78 -0.10 -1.74
CA ARG A 104 -2.86 -1.55 -1.96
C ARG A 104 -1.89 -2.00 -3.06
N ASP A 105 -1.86 -1.28 -4.17
CA ASP A 105 -0.98 -1.60 -5.30
C ASP A 105 0.49 -1.37 -4.93
N LEU A 106 0.78 -0.31 -4.18
CA LEU A 106 2.11 -0.02 -3.65
C LEU A 106 2.60 -1.12 -2.70
N ASP A 107 1.75 -1.62 -1.80
CA ASP A 107 2.08 -2.73 -0.90
C ASP A 107 2.34 -4.04 -1.66
N GLY A 108 1.58 -4.32 -2.73
CA GLY A 108 1.88 -5.43 -3.65
C GLY A 108 3.27 -5.31 -4.25
N TRP A 109 3.58 -4.15 -4.83
CA TRP A 109 4.89 -3.86 -5.42
C TRP A 109 6.04 -3.93 -4.39
N LEU A 110 5.83 -3.40 -3.19
CA LEU A 110 6.82 -3.37 -2.12
C LEU A 110 7.15 -4.78 -1.61
N ARG A 111 6.13 -5.64 -1.41
CA ARG A 111 6.34 -7.04 -1.02
C ARG A 111 7.16 -7.81 -2.05
N ASN A 112 6.89 -7.59 -3.34
CA ASN A 112 7.70 -8.20 -4.41
C ASN A 112 9.14 -7.69 -4.38
N ARG A 113 9.39 -6.42 -4.04
CA ARG A 113 10.75 -5.90 -3.87
C ARG A 113 11.47 -6.49 -2.66
N LEU A 114 10.77 -6.68 -1.54
CA LEU A 114 11.34 -7.35 -0.37
C LEU A 114 11.71 -8.80 -0.68
N ARG A 115 10.81 -9.55 -1.33
CA ARG A 115 11.11 -10.91 -1.83
C ARG A 115 12.31 -10.93 -2.76
N TYR A 116 12.42 -9.93 -3.63
CA TYR A 116 13.56 -9.83 -4.54
C TYR A 116 14.88 -9.55 -3.81
N CYS A 117 14.87 -8.74 -2.75
CA CYS A 117 16.04 -8.54 -1.90
C CYS A 117 16.46 -9.85 -1.23
N ILE A 118 15.51 -10.55 -0.57
CA ILE A 118 15.76 -11.83 0.09
C ILE A 118 16.36 -12.87 -0.89
N TRP A 119 15.77 -12.98 -2.09
CA TRP A 119 16.27 -13.89 -3.13
C TRP A 119 17.70 -13.57 -3.57
N THR A 120 18.03 -12.28 -3.63
CA THR A 120 19.36 -11.80 -4.01
C THR A 120 20.37 -12.04 -2.90
N ASP A 121 19.98 -11.86 -1.64
CA ASP A 121 20.83 -12.06 -0.45
C ASP A 121 21.29 -13.52 -0.29
N TRP A 122 20.49 -14.47 -0.78
CA TRP A 122 20.87 -15.89 -0.78
C TRP A 122 22.05 -16.19 -1.72
N LYS A 123 22.32 -15.35 -2.73
CA LYS A 123 23.45 -15.45 -3.68
C LYS A 123 23.63 -16.82 -4.36
N LYS A 124 24.16 -17.81 -3.65
CA LYS A 124 24.47 -19.18 -4.13
C LYS A 124 23.23 -20.08 -4.17
N SER A 125 23.13 -20.95 -5.20
CA SER A 125 22.02 -21.89 -5.39
C SER A 125 21.80 -22.82 -4.19
N GLU A 126 22.86 -23.38 -3.61
CA GLU A 126 22.75 -24.25 -2.43
C GLU A 126 22.20 -23.51 -1.20
N ARG A 127 22.56 -22.24 -1.02
CA ARG A 127 21.99 -21.42 0.06
C ARG A 127 20.49 -21.17 -0.19
N LYS A 128 20.08 -20.95 -1.43
CA LYS A 128 18.66 -20.83 -1.81
C LYS A 128 17.91 -22.13 -1.49
N ARG A 129 18.44 -23.28 -1.88
CA ARG A 129 17.85 -24.61 -1.59
C ARG A 129 17.66 -24.83 -0.09
N LYS A 130 18.72 -24.65 0.72
CA LYS A 130 18.65 -24.80 2.18
C LYS A 130 17.63 -23.86 2.83
N ASN A 131 17.59 -22.61 2.39
CA ASN A 131 16.62 -21.65 2.92
C ASN A 131 15.18 -21.97 2.51
N LEU A 132 14.94 -22.46 1.29
CA LEU A 132 13.61 -22.91 0.86
C LEU A 132 13.13 -24.11 1.70
N ILE A 133 14.00 -25.09 1.94
CA ILE A 133 13.69 -26.25 2.80
C ILE A 133 13.38 -25.78 4.23
N ARG A 134 14.20 -24.88 4.80
CA ARG A 134 13.94 -24.28 6.12
C ARG A 134 12.61 -23.52 6.19
N LEU A 135 12.15 -22.99 5.05
CA LEU A 135 10.85 -22.32 4.93
C LEU A 135 9.69 -23.31 4.69
N GLY A 136 9.93 -24.62 4.71
CA GLY A 136 8.91 -25.67 4.60
C GLY A 136 8.58 -26.07 3.16
N VAL A 137 9.47 -25.82 2.21
CA VAL A 137 9.34 -26.35 0.84
C VAL A 137 9.88 -27.77 0.80
N ASP A 138 9.15 -28.65 0.11
CA ASP A 138 9.59 -30.00 -0.23
C ASP A 138 10.98 -30.01 -0.91
N GLN A 139 11.75 -31.08 -0.70
CA GLN A 139 13.14 -31.16 -1.11
C GLN A 139 13.32 -31.10 -2.64
N ASP A 140 12.44 -31.76 -3.39
CA ASP A 140 12.50 -31.80 -4.86
C ASP A 140 12.15 -30.44 -5.46
N HIS A 141 11.07 -29.83 -4.94
CA HIS A 141 10.67 -28.48 -5.32
C HIS A 141 11.76 -27.46 -4.99
N ALA A 142 12.37 -27.55 -3.80
CA ALA A 142 13.46 -26.67 -3.40
C ALA A 142 14.69 -26.83 -4.31
N TYR A 143 15.01 -28.07 -4.73
CA TYR A 143 16.08 -28.32 -5.67
C TYR A 143 15.80 -27.65 -7.02
N ALA A 144 14.63 -27.90 -7.62
CA ALA A 144 14.22 -27.32 -8.89
C ALA A 144 14.19 -25.78 -8.86
N TRP A 145 13.58 -25.21 -7.81
CA TRP A 145 13.44 -23.75 -7.68
C TRP A 145 14.77 -23.04 -7.42
N SER A 146 15.69 -23.67 -6.68
CA SER A 146 17.01 -23.07 -6.38
C SER A 146 17.87 -22.81 -7.62
N ARG A 147 17.69 -23.63 -8.67
CA ARG A 147 18.45 -23.63 -9.93
C ARG A 147 17.67 -23.03 -11.09
N THR A 148 16.55 -22.36 -10.82
CA THR A 148 15.74 -21.73 -11.85
C THR A 148 16.55 -20.75 -12.71
N ARG A 149 16.31 -20.77 -14.02
CA ARG A 149 16.89 -19.83 -14.99
C ARG A 149 16.12 -18.50 -15.07
N LYS A 150 15.03 -18.36 -14.31
CA LYS A 150 14.22 -17.14 -14.25
C LYS A 150 15.01 -16.00 -13.61
N GLY A 151 14.87 -14.79 -14.16
CA GLY A 151 15.42 -13.57 -13.55
C GLY A 151 14.83 -13.32 -12.16
N GLY A 152 15.62 -12.74 -11.24
CA GLY A 152 15.21 -12.65 -9.84
C GLY A 152 13.93 -11.83 -9.58
N TRP A 153 13.60 -10.86 -10.43
CA TRP A 153 12.32 -10.16 -10.38
C TRP A 153 11.14 -11.06 -10.76
N ALA A 154 11.31 -11.89 -11.80
CA ALA A 154 10.32 -12.89 -12.19
C ALA A 154 10.13 -13.95 -11.10
N VAL A 155 11.22 -14.35 -10.41
CA VAL A 155 11.13 -15.28 -9.27
C VAL A 155 10.37 -14.66 -8.10
N ALA A 156 10.60 -13.37 -7.80
CA ALA A 156 9.87 -12.66 -6.73
C ALA A 156 8.36 -12.54 -6.95
N GLN A 157 7.91 -12.55 -8.21
CA GLN A 157 6.48 -12.54 -8.56
C GLN A 157 5.91 -13.95 -8.77
N SER A 158 6.77 -14.96 -8.89
CA SER A 158 6.34 -16.32 -9.13
C SER A 158 5.78 -16.99 -7.87
N PRO A 159 5.00 -18.08 -8.01
CA PRO A 159 4.53 -18.88 -6.88
C PRO A 159 5.67 -19.32 -5.95
N ILE A 160 6.89 -19.52 -6.47
CA ILE A 160 8.09 -19.91 -5.70
C ILE A 160 8.27 -19.04 -4.46
N LEU A 161 8.22 -17.71 -4.60
CA LEU A 161 8.42 -16.79 -3.48
C LEU A 161 7.12 -16.24 -2.89
N ASN A 162 6.03 -16.26 -3.66
CA ASN A 162 4.74 -15.86 -3.13
C ASN A 162 4.17 -16.87 -2.11
N SER A 163 4.36 -18.17 -2.34
CA SER A 163 3.93 -19.22 -1.41
C SER A 163 4.89 -19.36 -0.22
N THR A 164 6.20 -19.22 -0.44
CA THR A 164 7.21 -19.42 0.61
C THR A 164 7.37 -18.20 1.50
N ILE A 165 7.41 -17.00 0.93
CA ILE A 165 7.53 -15.73 1.66
C ILE A 165 6.15 -15.06 1.66
N THR A 166 5.28 -15.61 2.52
CA THR A 166 3.92 -15.12 2.71
C THR A 166 3.90 -13.76 3.43
N LEU A 167 2.79 -13.03 3.31
CA LEU A 167 2.58 -11.78 4.04
C LEU A 167 2.73 -11.98 5.56
N LYS A 168 2.22 -13.09 6.09
CA LYS A 168 2.29 -13.44 7.52
C LYS A 168 3.75 -13.54 8.00
N ARG A 169 4.62 -14.18 7.22
CA ARG A 169 6.06 -14.29 7.55
C ARG A 169 6.77 -12.95 7.52
N LEU A 170 6.44 -12.10 6.54
CA LEU A 170 6.99 -10.73 6.49
C LEU A 170 6.52 -9.93 7.72
N GLN A 171 5.26 -10.04 8.12
CA GLN A 171 4.71 -9.38 9.30
C GLN A 171 5.37 -9.86 10.60
N GLN A 172 5.65 -11.16 10.73
CA GLN A 172 6.41 -11.71 11.87
C GLN A 172 7.82 -11.11 11.99
N ARG A 173 8.41 -10.68 10.87
CA ARG A 173 9.70 -9.97 10.82
C ARG A 173 9.55 -8.44 10.97
N GLY A 174 8.37 -7.95 11.34
CA GLY A 174 8.11 -6.53 11.59
C GLY A 174 7.68 -5.70 10.38
N TYR A 175 7.48 -6.30 9.19
CA TYR A 175 6.96 -5.55 8.05
C TYR A 175 5.49 -5.18 8.26
N GLN A 176 5.18 -3.88 8.19
CA GLN A 176 3.82 -3.37 8.27
C GLN A 176 3.34 -2.97 6.86
N ALA A 177 2.13 -3.43 6.51
CA ALA A 177 1.50 -3.01 5.26
C ALA A 177 1.06 -1.54 5.39
N MET A 178 1.37 -0.74 4.39
CA MET A 178 1.05 0.70 4.40
C MET A 178 -0.46 0.91 4.44
N LEU A 179 -1.22 0.06 3.76
CA LEU A 179 -2.68 0.08 3.80
C LEU A 179 -3.24 -0.14 5.21
N ARG A 180 -2.64 -1.05 5.99
CA ARG A 180 -3.06 -1.33 7.37
C ARG A 180 -2.87 -0.09 8.24
N LEU A 181 -1.68 0.52 8.18
CA LEU A 181 -1.39 1.76 8.91
C LEU A 181 -2.33 2.89 8.51
N TYR A 182 -2.66 2.99 7.22
CA TYR A 182 -3.62 3.99 6.73
C TYR A 182 -5.03 3.79 7.30
N MET A 183 -5.51 2.56 7.39
CA MET A 183 -6.81 2.23 7.99
C MET A 183 -6.83 2.56 9.48
N GLU A 184 -5.76 2.23 10.21
CA GLU A 184 -5.61 2.54 11.65
C GLU A 184 -5.64 4.06 11.90
N LEU A 185 -5.00 4.86 11.02
CA LEU A 185 -4.99 6.32 11.13
C LEU A 185 -6.30 6.98 10.70
N ASN A 186 -7.13 6.31 9.90
CA ASN A 186 -8.37 6.87 9.35
C ASN A 186 -9.58 5.94 9.58
N PRO A 187 -10.00 5.73 10.85
CA PRO A 187 -11.04 4.77 11.20
C PRO A 187 -12.43 5.10 10.60
N SER A 188 -12.69 6.37 10.28
CA SER A 188 -13.94 6.82 9.65
C SER A 188 -14.20 6.18 8.27
N TRP A 189 -13.17 5.73 7.56
CA TRP A 189 -13.32 4.99 6.30
C TRP A 189 -13.75 3.55 6.50
N VAL A 190 -13.46 2.97 7.67
CA VAL A 190 -13.82 1.58 8.02
C VAL A 190 -15.29 1.50 8.43
N THR A 191 -15.79 2.52 9.14
CA THR A 191 -17.17 2.56 9.64
C THR A 191 -18.19 2.92 8.56
N ASN A 192 -17.79 3.71 7.55
CA ASN A 192 -18.70 4.19 6.52
C ASN A 192 -18.64 3.31 5.25
N ARG A 193 -19.13 2.06 5.35
CA ARG A 193 -19.24 1.11 4.20
C ARG A 193 -20.10 1.64 3.03
N ARG A 194 -20.77 2.80 3.19
CA ARG A 194 -21.54 3.47 2.13
C ARG A 194 -20.69 4.32 1.18
N ILE A 195 -19.45 4.68 1.57
CA ILE A 195 -18.51 5.38 0.68
C ILE A 195 -17.90 4.32 -0.24
N ARG A 196 -18.68 3.89 -1.25
CA ARG A 196 -18.18 3.09 -2.37
C ARG A 196 -17.11 3.92 -3.09
N ASP A 197 -15.84 3.62 -2.84
CA ASP A 197 -14.73 4.14 -3.62
C ASP A 197 -14.97 3.80 -5.11
N PRO A 198 -15.15 4.80 -5.98
CA PRO A 198 -15.40 4.60 -7.41
C PRO A 198 -14.28 3.81 -8.10
N TYR A 199 -13.08 3.80 -7.54
CA TYR A 199 -11.93 3.08 -8.09
C TYR A 199 -11.91 1.58 -7.77
N VAL A 200 -12.78 1.09 -6.86
CA VAL A 200 -12.88 -0.34 -6.55
C VAL A 200 -13.43 -1.13 -7.75
N ARG A 201 -14.31 -0.52 -8.55
CA ARG A 201 -14.92 -1.15 -9.74
C ARG A 201 -13.92 -1.48 -10.85
N TRP A 202 -12.77 -0.79 -10.91
CA TRP A 202 -11.72 -1.06 -11.90
C TRP A 202 -10.87 -2.29 -11.53
N CYS A 203 -10.73 -2.60 -10.24
CA CYS A 203 -9.95 -3.75 -9.77
C CYS A 203 -10.77 -5.03 -9.59
N GLU A 204 -12.10 -4.96 -9.57
CA GLU A 204 -12.99 -6.12 -9.56
C GLU A 204 -13.39 -6.58 -10.96
N ARG A 205 -12.46 -6.57 -11.92
CA ARG A 205 -12.62 -7.42 -13.11
C ARG A 205 -12.33 -8.86 -12.68
N ARG A 206 -13.30 -9.44 -11.95
CA ARG A 206 -13.40 -10.89 -11.76
C ARG A 206 -13.50 -11.51 -13.15
N THR A 207 -12.61 -12.47 -13.43
CA THR A 207 -12.81 -13.46 -14.48
C THR A 207 -14.23 -14.03 -14.37
N PRO A 208 -14.93 -14.26 -15.48
CA PRO A 208 -16.29 -14.78 -15.45
C PRO A 208 -16.29 -16.17 -14.80
N SER A 209 -16.86 -16.26 -13.60
CA SER A 209 -17.25 -17.54 -13.00
C SER A 209 -18.67 -17.81 -13.47
N VAL A 210 -18.81 -18.90 -14.22
CA VAL A 210 -20.06 -19.50 -14.64
C VAL A 210 -20.80 -19.99 -13.39
N ASN A 211 -22.13 -19.87 -13.41
CA ASN A 211 -23.13 -20.31 -12.41
C ASN A 211 -23.53 -19.28 -11.35
N GLY A 212 -24.76 -18.80 -11.53
CA GLY A 212 -25.47 -17.89 -10.64
C GLY A 212 -26.04 -18.57 -9.40
N GLY A 213 -26.34 -17.74 -8.41
CA GLY A 213 -26.97 -18.14 -7.16
C GLY A 213 -26.72 -17.08 -6.09
N ALA A 214 -27.59 -16.07 -6.04
CA ALA A 214 -27.66 -15.15 -4.93
C ALA A 214 -28.48 -15.80 -3.80
N VAL A 215 -27.92 -15.91 -2.61
CA VAL A 215 -28.70 -16.03 -1.36
C VAL A 215 -28.10 -15.06 -0.36
N TYR A 216 -28.85 -14.01 -0.05
CA TYR A 216 -28.63 -13.17 1.12
C TYR A 216 -29.29 -13.85 2.32
N SER A 217 -28.59 -13.89 3.46
CA SER A 217 -29.26 -13.93 4.76
C SER A 217 -28.51 -13.02 5.71
N ILE A 218 -29.19 -11.93 6.07
CA ILE A 218 -28.92 -11.08 7.22
C ILE A 218 -30.05 -11.39 8.19
N VAL A 219 -29.75 -11.89 9.38
CA VAL A 219 -30.59 -11.63 10.55
C VAL A 219 -29.69 -11.29 11.75
N HIS A 220 -30.19 -10.32 12.49
CA HIS A 220 -29.61 -9.51 13.55
C HIS A 220 -29.49 -10.22 14.91
N SER A 221 -28.64 -9.60 15.76
CA SER A 221 -28.83 -9.33 17.20
C SER A 221 -28.65 -10.43 18.26
N VAL A 222 -27.64 -10.17 19.11
CA VAL A 222 -27.66 -10.00 20.59
C VAL A 222 -28.68 -10.82 21.40
N PHE A 223 -28.18 -11.69 22.30
CA PHE A 223 -28.63 -11.96 23.70
C PHE A 223 -27.63 -13.00 24.31
N ILE A 224 -26.74 -12.62 25.24
CA ILE A 224 -26.80 -12.76 26.72
C ILE A 224 -26.93 -14.21 27.25
N SER A 225 -25.89 -14.59 28.01
CA SER A 225 -25.83 -15.49 29.18
C SER A 225 -25.66 -17.02 29.06
N PHE A 226 -24.66 -17.49 29.83
CA PHE A 226 -24.62 -18.70 30.68
C PHE A 226 -24.57 -20.09 30.02
N PHE A 227 -23.39 -20.76 30.08
CA PHE A 227 -23.13 -21.98 30.89
C PHE A 227 -21.71 -22.52 30.62
N SER A 228 -20.92 -22.69 31.70
CA SER A 228 -20.16 -23.90 32.09
C SER A 228 -19.15 -24.54 31.10
N LEU A 229 -17.84 -24.49 31.41
CA LEU A 229 -17.05 -25.54 32.11
C LEU A 229 -16.76 -26.80 31.25
N ILE A 230 -15.50 -26.94 30.81
CA ILE A 230 -14.57 -28.07 31.08
C ILE A 230 -13.44 -28.10 30.01
N PRO A 231 -12.16 -28.25 30.42
CA PRO A 231 -11.00 -28.43 29.54
C PRO A 231 -10.66 -29.92 29.33
N LEU A 232 -10.10 -30.26 28.16
CA LEU A 232 -9.37 -31.51 27.86
C LEU A 232 -8.17 -31.06 26.98
N SER A 233 -6.92 -31.06 27.45
CA SER A 233 -6.04 -32.18 27.82
C SER A 233 -5.73 -33.10 26.64
N ASP A 234 -4.48 -33.00 26.18
CA ASP A 234 -3.59 -34.01 25.59
C ASP A 234 -4.11 -34.94 24.48
N TYR A 235 -3.57 -34.73 23.27
CA TYR A 235 -2.87 -35.73 22.44
C TYR A 235 -1.97 -35.04 21.42
#